data_AF-A0A935BJS4-F1
#
_entry.id   AF-A0A935BJS4-F1
#
_cell.length_a   1.000
_cell.length_b   1.000
_cell.length_c   1.000
_cell.angle_alpha   90.00
_cell.angle_beta   90.00
_cell.angle_gamma   90.00
#
_symmetry.space_group_name_H-M   'P 1'
#
loop_
_entity.id
_entity.type
_entity.pdbx_description
1 polymer ?
#
loop_
_entity_poly.entity_id
_entity_poly.type
_entity_poly.pdbx_seq_one_letter_code
_entity_poly.pdbx_strand_id
1 'polypeptide(L)'
;MKGTAIKGRVSGQFIAVLFIAITIIGVVNAVAGTKEWDGFADGFDSNWTTNNNWKGIGGAGPNDDLIFADKVCNLITGCFWTLKNTTTTNNFPINTSFKSLTLSGTRYRIRGNQIFLQNGLTFGKGQVGGNEPTPETTWNPNIILGDSQLWDGGLGDLIVNGIINLNGHVLEVAPLDKLILNGDIGGSGLIEKDKSGLLTINGNAANFGRTTVKRGVLEVNGSLGRVEIESGTLQGVGFVKDVFSRFATDSIISPGSGGNTSAILRASGEVELSRNTTLEIDLNGPGAGTDYDQLRVTGADISLAGTDLDVRLGFTPATGQQFVIVSQVAAGGVIGTFEQEGAFVEDGLLFQISYNANSVVLTCLGPAIP
;
A
#
# COMPACT_ATOMS: atom_id res chain seq x y z
N MET A 1 109.39 -2.29 26.57
CA MET A 1 108.47 -1.49 25.74
C MET A 1 108.20 -2.23 24.44
N LYS A 2 106.96 -2.71 24.25
CA LYS A 2 106.29 -2.97 22.97
C LYS A 2 104.88 -3.46 23.35
N GLY A 3 103.91 -2.56 23.25
CA GLY A 3 102.50 -2.88 23.45
C GLY A 3 101.91 -3.50 22.19
N THR A 4 101.01 -4.47 22.36
CA THR A 4 100.19 -4.99 21.27
C THR A 4 98.76 -5.21 21.77
N ALA A 5 97.82 -4.72 20.95
CA ALA A 5 96.46 -4.37 21.28
C ALA A 5 95.50 -5.54 21.54
N ILE A 6 94.50 -5.24 22.38
CA ILE A 6 93.31 -6.04 22.69
C ILE A 6 92.37 -6.03 21.46
N LYS A 7 92.05 -7.20 20.90
CA LYS A 7 90.93 -7.37 19.96
C LYS A 7 89.76 -8.01 20.70
N GLY A 8 88.76 -7.20 21.02
CA GLY A 8 87.46 -7.67 21.49
C GLY A 8 86.70 -8.38 20.37
N ARG A 9 86.23 -9.60 20.62
CA ARG A 9 85.34 -10.34 19.73
C ARG A 9 83.97 -10.40 20.38
N VAL A 10 83.05 -9.55 19.90
CA VAL A 10 81.64 -9.57 20.31
C VAL A 10 80.95 -10.63 19.45
N SER A 11 80.57 -11.77 20.04
CA SER A 11 79.75 -12.78 19.35
C SER A 11 78.28 -12.42 19.51
N GLY A 12 77.72 -11.72 18.52
CA GLY A 12 76.27 -11.53 18.41
C GLY A 12 75.59 -12.84 18.03
N GLN A 13 74.83 -13.42 18.96
CA GLN A 13 73.86 -14.46 18.62
C GLN A 13 72.61 -13.77 18.08
N PHE A 14 72.31 -13.99 16.80
CA PHE A 14 71.10 -13.50 16.14
C PHE A 14 69.90 -14.28 16.68
N ILE A 15 69.03 -13.62 17.46
CA ILE A 15 67.69 -14.11 17.75
C ILE A 15 66.86 -13.89 16.49
N ALA A 16 66.53 -14.96 15.77
CA ALA A 16 65.54 -14.92 14.70
C ALA A 16 64.16 -14.74 15.34
N VAL A 17 63.67 -13.50 15.39
CA VAL A 17 62.27 -13.22 15.74
C VAL A 17 61.41 -13.63 14.55
N LEU A 18 60.79 -14.80 14.64
CA LEU A 18 59.77 -15.25 13.70
C LEU A 18 58.53 -14.38 13.89
N PHE A 19 58.35 -13.38 13.02
CA PHE A 19 57.08 -12.65 12.91
C PHE A 19 56.04 -13.59 12.29
N ILE A 20 55.24 -14.25 13.13
CA ILE A 20 53.98 -14.86 12.68
C ILE A 20 53.06 -13.69 12.36
N ALA A 21 52.92 -13.37 11.07
CA ALA A 21 51.85 -12.53 10.59
C ALA A 21 50.52 -13.29 10.78
N ILE A 22 49.88 -13.08 11.93
CA ILE A 22 48.49 -13.45 12.11
C ILE A 22 47.69 -12.48 11.25
N THR A 23 47.31 -12.90 10.04
CA THR A 23 46.28 -12.21 9.27
C THR A 23 44.98 -12.41 10.03
N ILE A 24 44.63 -11.45 10.89
CA ILE A 24 43.27 -11.31 11.40
C ILE A 24 42.45 -10.92 10.17
N ILE A 25 41.89 -11.90 9.46
CA ILE A 25 40.74 -11.67 8.58
C ILE A 25 39.58 -11.40 9.54
N GLY A 26 39.56 -10.17 10.07
CA GLY A 26 38.34 -9.64 10.62
C GLY A 26 37.36 -9.62 9.47
N VAL A 27 36.30 -10.41 9.56
CA VAL A 27 35.09 -10.10 8.81
C VAL A 27 34.61 -8.78 9.39
N VAL A 28 35.17 -7.67 8.91
CA VAL A 28 34.52 -6.38 9.05
C VAL A 28 33.29 -6.55 8.18
N ASN A 29 32.16 -6.92 8.81
CA ASN A 29 30.88 -6.74 8.16
C ASN A 29 30.89 -5.28 7.69
N ALA A 30 30.78 -5.07 6.38
CA ALA A 30 30.61 -3.73 5.87
C ALA A 30 29.47 -3.11 6.68
N VAL A 31 29.75 -1.96 7.31
CA VAL A 31 28.74 -1.26 8.10
C VAL A 31 27.60 -0.94 7.15
N ALA A 32 26.37 -1.31 7.53
CA ALA A 32 25.17 -0.96 6.80
C ALA A 32 25.20 0.53 6.44
N GLY A 33 25.13 0.82 5.15
CA GLY A 33 25.27 2.16 4.59
C GLY A 33 24.06 2.57 3.78
N THR A 34 24.07 3.83 3.34
CA THR A 34 23.07 4.35 2.40
C THR A 34 23.62 4.25 0.98
N LYS A 35 22.86 3.64 0.07
CA LYS A 35 23.27 3.32 -1.30
C LYS A 35 22.28 3.89 -2.29
N GLU A 36 22.74 4.84 -3.08
CA GLU A 36 21.93 5.48 -4.12
C GLU A 36 22.19 4.83 -5.46
N TRP A 37 21.14 4.34 -6.11
CA TRP A 37 21.21 3.82 -7.47
C TRP A 37 21.57 4.96 -8.44
N ASP A 38 22.66 4.77 -9.18
CA ASP A 38 23.04 5.64 -10.30
C ASP A 38 22.85 4.94 -11.65
N GLY A 39 22.92 3.60 -11.68
CA GLY A 39 22.72 2.80 -12.90
C GLY A 39 23.76 3.05 -13.98
N PHE A 40 24.96 3.50 -13.61
CA PHE A 40 26.05 3.88 -14.52
C PHE A 40 27.17 2.82 -14.61
N ALA A 41 26.91 1.54 -14.36
CA ALA A 41 27.97 0.54 -14.51
C ALA A 41 28.54 0.50 -15.92
N ASP A 42 29.86 0.38 -15.98
CA ASP A 42 30.63 0.13 -17.21
C ASP A 42 30.10 -1.16 -17.87
N GLY A 43 29.29 -1.02 -18.92
CA GLY A 43 28.63 -2.16 -19.61
C GLY A 43 27.12 -2.25 -19.46
N PHE A 44 26.46 -1.27 -18.83
CA PHE A 44 24.99 -1.10 -18.82
C PHE A 44 24.18 -2.29 -18.26
N ASP A 45 24.75 -3.08 -17.34
CA ASP A 45 23.93 -4.06 -16.64
C ASP A 45 22.92 -3.37 -15.69
N SER A 46 21.89 -4.10 -15.27
CA SER A 46 20.85 -3.60 -14.37
C SER A 46 20.92 -4.21 -12.97
N ASN A 47 22.04 -4.86 -12.63
CA ASN A 47 22.14 -5.73 -11.46
C ASN A 47 22.49 -4.94 -10.19
N TRP A 48 21.77 -5.23 -9.10
CA TRP A 48 22.06 -4.64 -7.78
C TRP A 48 23.38 -5.12 -7.17
N THR A 49 23.91 -6.30 -7.54
CA THR A 49 25.22 -6.76 -7.05
C THR A 49 26.41 -6.08 -7.76
N THR A 50 26.16 -5.32 -8.83
CA THR A 50 27.23 -4.64 -9.57
C THR A 50 27.54 -3.32 -8.85
N ASN A 51 28.71 -3.26 -8.21
CA ASN A 51 29.10 -2.11 -7.39
C ASN A 51 29.04 -0.77 -8.14
N ASN A 52 29.36 -0.75 -9.44
CA ASN A 52 29.38 0.46 -10.26
C ASN A 52 27.99 0.99 -10.63
N ASN A 53 26.90 0.29 -10.30
CA ASN A 53 25.52 0.80 -10.43
C ASN A 53 25.05 1.60 -9.20
N TRP A 54 25.89 1.66 -8.17
CA TRP A 54 25.61 2.37 -6.93
C TRP A 54 26.63 3.48 -6.77
N LYS A 55 26.13 4.66 -6.40
CA LYS A 55 26.94 5.85 -6.18
C LYS A 55 27.96 5.60 -5.07
N GLY A 56 29.21 5.99 -5.34
CA GLY A 56 30.31 5.93 -4.39
C GLY A 56 31.03 4.57 -4.38
N ILE A 57 31.82 4.32 -3.34
CA ILE A 57 32.62 3.09 -3.22
C ILE A 57 31.80 2.01 -2.50
N GLY A 58 31.84 0.78 -3.03
CA GLY A 58 31.48 -0.43 -2.29
C GLY A 58 30.09 -1.03 -2.52
N GLY A 59 29.34 -0.60 -3.54
CA GLY A 59 28.07 -1.23 -3.96
C GLY A 59 27.00 -1.31 -2.87
N ALA A 60 25.84 -1.91 -3.18
CA ALA A 60 24.87 -2.29 -2.17
C ALA A 60 25.21 -3.64 -1.53
N GLY A 61 24.67 -3.88 -0.34
CA GLY A 61 24.77 -5.15 0.37
C GLY A 61 23.62 -5.34 1.37
N PRO A 62 23.62 -6.48 2.10
CA PRO A 62 22.61 -6.76 3.10
C PRO A 62 22.53 -5.68 4.18
N ASN A 63 21.31 -5.35 4.58
CA ASN A 63 20.94 -4.36 5.59
C ASN A 63 21.26 -2.90 5.21
N ASP A 64 21.63 -2.62 3.97
CA ASP A 64 21.77 -1.23 3.50
C ASP A 64 20.42 -0.53 3.36
N ASP A 65 20.44 0.80 3.45
CA ASP A 65 19.36 1.70 3.07
C ASP A 65 19.48 2.00 1.57
N LEU A 66 18.49 1.61 0.75
CA LEU A 66 18.56 1.77 -0.71
C LEU A 66 17.74 2.97 -1.20
N ILE A 67 18.33 3.78 -2.07
CA ILE A 67 17.72 4.99 -2.63
C ILE A 67 17.65 4.89 -4.15
N PHE A 68 16.45 5.04 -4.70
CA PHE A 68 16.14 5.15 -6.12
C PHE A 68 15.56 6.55 -6.38
N ALA A 69 16.42 7.46 -6.82
CA ALA A 69 16.10 8.88 -7.01
C ALA A 69 16.39 9.33 -8.45
N ASP A 70 15.58 10.25 -9.00
CA ASP A 70 15.77 10.82 -10.35
C ASP A 70 16.74 12.01 -10.39
N LYS A 71 16.83 12.74 -9.27
CA LYS A 71 17.64 13.95 -9.17
C LYS A 71 18.93 13.64 -8.42
N VAL A 72 20.07 13.87 -9.07
CA VAL A 72 21.33 14.05 -8.34
C VAL A 72 21.34 15.50 -7.88
N CYS A 73 21.09 15.72 -6.60
CA CYS A 73 21.24 17.04 -6.00
C CYS A 73 22.64 17.15 -5.38
N ASN A 74 23.41 18.12 -5.84
CA ASN A 74 24.67 18.55 -5.24
C ASN A 74 24.53 20.02 -4.84
N LEU A 75 25.01 20.37 -3.63
CA LEU A 75 25.05 21.74 -3.09
C LEU A 75 25.73 22.78 -4.01
N ILE A 76 26.62 22.33 -4.90
CA ILE A 76 27.45 23.17 -5.77
C ILE A 76 26.79 23.38 -7.14
N THR A 77 26.08 22.39 -7.67
CA THR A 77 25.63 22.41 -9.07
C THR A 77 24.10 22.53 -9.20
N GLY A 78 23.34 22.35 -8.12
CA GLY A 78 21.88 22.24 -8.19
C GLY A 78 21.44 20.83 -8.60
N CYS A 79 20.12 20.61 -8.69
CA CYS A 79 19.55 19.31 -9.04
C CYS A 79 19.39 19.19 -10.56
N PHE A 80 20.07 18.21 -11.18
CA PHE A 80 19.90 17.90 -12.59
C PHE A 80 19.22 16.55 -12.80
N TRP A 81 18.36 16.49 -13.81
CA TRP A 81 17.89 15.23 -14.37
C TRP A 81 19.07 14.47 -14.95
N THR A 82 19.39 13.33 -14.37
CA THR A 82 20.46 12.47 -14.87
C THR A 82 19.81 11.29 -15.57
N LEU A 83 20.26 10.96 -16.79
CA LEU A 83 19.83 9.74 -17.49
C LEU A 83 20.31 8.52 -16.70
N LYS A 84 19.47 7.97 -15.82
CA LYS A 84 19.74 6.75 -15.07
C LYS A 84 19.03 5.57 -15.72
N ASN A 85 19.59 4.37 -15.63
CA ASN A 85 18.85 3.16 -15.95
C ASN A 85 17.77 2.93 -14.86
N THR A 86 16.52 3.28 -15.15
CA THR A 86 15.42 3.11 -14.18
C THR A 86 14.84 1.69 -14.20
N THR A 87 15.28 0.81 -15.12
CA THR A 87 14.94 -0.61 -15.09
C THR A 87 16.04 -1.37 -14.38
N THR A 88 15.80 -1.77 -13.12
CA THR A 88 16.81 -2.35 -12.24
C THR A 88 16.38 -3.74 -11.78
N THR A 89 17.36 -4.59 -11.51
CA THR A 89 17.15 -6.00 -11.16
C THR A 89 17.86 -6.32 -9.85
N ASN A 90 17.08 -6.59 -8.81
CA ASN A 90 17.58 -7.20 -7.59
C ASN A 90 18.02 -8.64 -7.88
N ASN A 91 19.32 -8.83 -8.03
CA ASN A 91 19.94 -10.14 -8.22
C ASN A 91 20.72 -10.63 -6.99
N PHE A 92 20.53 -10.01 -5.83
CA PHE A 92 20.98 -10.58 -4.56
C PHE A 92 20.28 -11.92 -4.28
N PRO A 93 20.86 -12.81 -3.44
CA PRO A 93 20.17 -14.02 -3.00
C PRO A 93 18.77 -13.73 -2.47
N ILE A 94 17.82 -14.63 -2.73
CA ILE A 94 16.46 -14.52 -2.20
C ILE A 94 16.50 -14.28 -0.69
N ASN A 95 15.61 -13.43 -0.19
CA ASN A 95 15.53 -13.07 1.23
C ASN A 95 16.76 -12.31 1.75
N THR A 96 17.52 -11.66 0.86
CA THR A 96 18.46 -10.65 1.32
C THR A 96 17.68 -9.54 2.02
N SER A 97 18.09 -9.24 3.25
CA SER A 97 17.52 -8.17 4.06
C SER A 97 18.04 -6.83 3.56
N PHE A 98 17.14 -5.85 3.39
CA PHE A 98 17.48 -4.44 3.22
C PHE A 98 16.83 -3.65 4.34
N LYS A 99 17.51 -2.61 4.80
CA LYS A 99 17.04 -1.86 5.96
C LYS A 99 15.88 -0.96 5.59
N SER A 100 16.02 -0.08 4.61
CA SER A 100 14.93 0.77 4.14
C SER A 100 14.98 0.99 2.63
N LEU A 101 13.85 1.43 2.07
CA LEU A 101 13.73 1.80 0.66
C LEU A 101 13.28 3.25 0.54
N THR A 102 13.91 4.00 -0.35
CA THR A 102 13.46 5.34 -0.77
C THR A 102 13.30 5.37 -2.28
N LEU A 103 12.05 5.48 -2.74
CA LEU A 103 11.64 5.56 -4.14
C LEU A 103 11.19 6.98 -4.46
N SER A 104 12.14 7.92 -4.49
CA SER A 104 11.85 9.34 -4.76
C SER A 104 11.92 9.71 -6.24
N GLY A 105 12.41 8.79 -7.08
CA GLY A 105 12.36 8.89 -8.53
C GLY A 105 11.07 8.34 -9.15
N THR A 106 10.88 8.65 -10.43
CA THR A 106 9.76 8.26 -11.28
C THR A 106 10.23 7.26 -12.34
N ARG A 107 9.31 6.50 -12.96
CA ARG A 107 9.62 5.51 -14.01
C ARG A 107 10.53 4.36 -13.58
N TYR A 108 10.74 4.13 -12.28
CA TYR A 108 11.51 2.96 -11.85
C TYR A 108 10.72 1.68 -12.14
N ARG A 109 11.40 0.70 -12.73
CA ARG A 109 10.90 -0.66 -12.97
C ARG A 109 11.82 -1.62 -12.24
N ILE A 110 11.53 -1.83 -10.97
CA ILE A 110 12.33 -2.66 -10.08
C ILE A 110 11.85 -4.11 -10.20
N ARG A 111 12.76 -5.01 -10.53
CA ARG A 111 12.52 -6.45 -10.77
C ARG A 111 13.44 -7.30 -9.90
N GLY A 112 13.24 -8.61 -9.93
CA GLY A 112 14.19 -9.57 -9.35
C GLY A 112 13.69 -10.26 -8.09
N ASN A 113 14.64 -10.65 -7.25
CA ASN A 113 14.42 -11.59 -6.14
C ASN A 113 13.71 -10.94 -4.94
N GLN A 114 12.94 -11.75 -4.20
CA GLN A 114 12.27 -11.35 -2.95
C GLN A 114 13.26 -10.82 -1.90
N ILE A 115 12.80 -9.84 -1.10
CA ILE A 115 13.59 -9.22 -0.03
C ILE A 115 12.91 -9.38 1.34
N PHE A 116 13.72 -9.26 2.40
CA PHE A 116 13.21 -8.81 3.70
C PHE A 116 13.36 -7.29 3.80
N LEU A 117 12.35 -6.59 4.30
CA LEU A 117 12.42 -5.16 4.57
C LEU A 117 12.29 -4.88 6.07
N GLN A 118 13.26 -4.17 6.64
CA GLN A 118 13.37 -4.02 8.10
C GLN A 118 12.78 -2.71 8.64
N ASN A 119 12.84 -1.60 7.89
CA ASN A 119 12.63 -0.26 8.44
C ASN A 119 12.07 0.74 7.40
N GLY A 120 10.95 0.38 6.80
CA GLY A 120 10.07 1.27 6.06
C GLY A 120 10.41 1.45 4.59
N LEU A 121 9.44 2.05 3.91
CA LEU A 121 9.49 2.43 2.51
C LEU A 121 9.01 3.87 2.39
N THR A 122 9.76 4.72 1.69
CA THR A 122 9.27 6.05 1.33
C THR A 122 9.14 6.15 -0.19
N PHE A 123 8.07 6.77 -0.69
CA PHE A 123 7.83 6.93 -2.12
C PHE A 123 7.19 8.29 -2.45
N GLY A 124 7.10 8.65 -3.74
CA GLY A 124 6.33 9.83 -4.16
C GLY A 124 6.92 11.19 -3.76
N LYS A 125 8.23 11.41 -3.93
CA LYS A 125 8.87 12.73 -3.61
C LYS A 125 9.30 13.54 -4.83
N GLY A 126 8.76 13.22 -6.01
CA GLY A 126 9.19 13.80 -7.28
C GLY A 126 8.04 14.46 -8.04
N GLN A 127 7.52 15.60 -7.58
CA GLN A 127 6.84 16.49 -8.52
C GLN A 127 7.86 16.93 -9.58
N VAL A 128 7.68 16.41 -10.79
CA VAL A 128 8.05 17.11 -12.02
C VAL A 128 7.18 18.36 -12.04
N GLY A 129 7.78 19.55 -12.01
CA GLY A 129 7.05 20.74 -12.41
C GLY A 129 6.53 20.53 -13.84
N GLY A 130 5.24 20.73 -14.06
CA GLY A 130 4.57 20.56 -15.36
C GLY A 130 3.35 19.63 -15.27
N ASN A 131 2.35 19.88 -16.12
CA ASN A 131 1.12 19.08 -16.25
C ASN A 131 1.34 17.67 -16.84
N GLU A 132 2.53 17.09 -16.70
CA GLU A 132 2.82 15.75 -17.20
C GLU A 132 2.32 14.71 -16.18
N PRO A 133 1.61 13.64 -16.61
CA PRO A 133 1.28 12.53 -15.74
C PRO A 133 2.56 12.02 -15.07
N THR A 134 2.60 11.96 -13.74
CA THR A 134 3.73 11.37 -13.04
C THR A 134 3.83 9.91 -13.44
N PRO A 135 4.88 9.48 -14.15
CA PRO A 135 4.97 8.11 -14.61
C PRO A 135 5.18 7.17 -13.42
N GLU A 136 4.40 6.09 -13.38
CA GLU A 136 4.36 5.14 -12.28
C GLU A 136 5.72 4.47 -12.01
N THR A 137 6.11 4.41 -10.74
CA THR A 137 7.18 3.51 -10.29
C THR A 137 6.57 2.15 -9.95
N THR A 138 7.18 1.08 -10.47
CA THR A 138 6.75 -0.30 -10.28
C THR A 138 7.78 -1.10 -9.49
N TRP A 139 7.29 -1.82 -8.47
CA TRP A 139 8.05 -2.75 -7.65
C TRP A 139 7.52 -4.17 -7.86
N ASN A 140 8.32 -5.04 -8.48
CA ASN A 140 7.93 -6.42 -8.78
C ASN A 140 8.45 -7.47 -7.79
N PRO A 141 9.57 -7.29 -7.05
CA PRO A 141 9.97 -8.26 -6.04
C PRO A 141 8.92 -8.45 -4.95
N ASN A 142 8.77 -9.67 -4.45
CA ASN A 142 8.02 -9.89 -3.22
C ASN A 142 8.73 -9.21 -2.03
N ILE A 143 7.96 -8.79 -1.04
CA ILE A 143 8.48 -8.21 0.20
C ILE A 143 7.97 -9.05 1.36
N ILE A 144 8.88 -9.56 2.20
CA ILE A 144 8.56 -10.05 3.54
C ILE A 144 8.94 -8.97 4.55
N LEU A 145 8.03 -8.64 5.47
CA LEU A 145 8.34 -7.71 6.54
C LEU A 145 9.25 -8.37 7.59
N GLY A 146 10.38 -7.74 7.87
CA GLY A 146 11.29 -8.12 8.96
C GLY A 146 10.96 -7.44 10.29
N ASP A 147 10.21 -6.34 10.24
CA ASP A 147 9.65 -5.62 11.39
C ASP A 147 8.35 -4.90 10.97
N SER A 148 7.65 -4.24 11.89
CA SER A 148 6.55 -3.34 11.56
C SER A 148 7.05 -2.16 10.74
N GLN A 149 6.29 -1.81 9.69
CA GLN A 149 6.73 -0.85 8.68
C GLN A 149 5.81 0.36 8.64
N LEU A 150 6.42 1.52 8.35
CA LEU A 150 5.74 2.67 7.78
C LEU A 150 6.09 2.77 6.29
N TRP A 151 5.07 2.76 5.44
CA TRP A 151 5.16 3.04 4.02
C TRP A 151 4.61 4.44 3.75
N ASP A 152 5.52 5.42 3.75
CA ASP A 152 5.21 6.85 3.68
C ASP A 152 5.29 7.37 2.23
N GLY A 153 4.14 7.67 1.64
CA GLY A 153 4.01 8.16 0.27
C GLY A 153 3.75 9.66 0.20
N GLY A 154 4.52 10.37 -0.62
CA GLY A 154 4.22 11.75 -1.02
C GLY A 154 3.33 11.83 -2.26
N LEU A 155 3.55 12.85 -3.10
CA LEU A 155 2.87 13.03 -4.38
C LEU A 155 3.51 12.13 -5.47
N GLY A 156 2.69 11.35 -6.16
CA GLY A 156 3.10 10.36 -7.15
C GLY A 156 2.92 8.91 -6.70
N ASP A 157 2.63 8.07 -7.68
CA ASP A 157 2.14 6.70 -7.48
C ASP A 157 3.25 5.67 -7.28
N LEU A 158 2.97 4.66 -6.45
CA LEU A 158 3.74 3.42 -6.37
C LEU A 158 2.83 2.22 -6.68
N ILE A 159 3.28 1.37 -7.59
CA ILE A 159 2.64 0.09 -7.90
C ILE A 159 3.52 -1.05 -7.42
N VAL A 160 2.99 -1.89 -6.54
CA VAL A 160 3.64 -3.08 -6.02
C VAL A 160 2.99 -4.32 -6.62
N ASN A 161 3.68 -4.99 -7.53
CA ASN A 161 3.24 -6.22 -8.18
C ASN A 161 3.65 -7.49 -7.44
N GLY A 162 4.69 -7.41 -6.61
CA GLY A 162 5.13 -8.53 -5.79
C GLY A 162 4.16 -8.81 -4.64
N ILE A 163 4.18 -10.06 -4.15
CA ILE A 163 3.46 -10.48 -2.94
C ILE A 163 4.01 -9.71 -1.74
N ILE A 164 3.12 -9.29 -0.84
CA ILE A 164 3.49 -8.69 0.44
C ILE A 164 3.15 -9.70 1.54
N ASN A 165 4.17 -10.16 2.27
CA ASN A 165 3.97 -11.01 3.44
C ASN A 165 4.25 -10.20 4.70
N LEU A 166 3.21 -9.96 5.51
CA LEU A 166 3.33 -9.15 6.73
C LEU A 166 4.07 -9.85 7.87
N ASN A 167 4.18 -11.18 7.83
CA ASN A 167 5.02 -11.95 8.75
C ASN A 167 4.81 -11.63 10.25
N GLY A 168 3.58 -11.36 10.66
CA GLY A 168 3.18 -11.03 12.03
C GLY A 168 3.28 -9.55 12.41
N HIS A 169 3.65 -8.68 11.46
CA HIS A 169 3.90 -7.27 11.72
C HIS A 169 2.74 -6.35 11.29
N VAL A 170 2.80 -5.11 11.75
CA VAL A 170 1.92 -4.03 11.30
C VAL A 170 2.53 -3.36 10.08
N LEU A 171 1.72 -3.14 9.05
CA LEU A 171 2.05 -2.31 7.91
C LEU A 171 1.17 -1.05 7.93
N GLU A 172 1.75 0.07 8.33
CA GLU A 172 1.14 1.38 8.17
C GLU A 172 1.40 1.88 6.74
N VAL A 173 0.34 2.18 6.01
CA VAL A 173 0.36 2.68 4.64
C VAL A 173 -0.21 4.09 4.61
N ALA A 174 0.65 5.05 4.30
CA ALA A 174 0.36 6.48 4.39
C ALA A 174 0.66 7.21 3.07
N PRO A 175 -0.05 6.90 1.96
CA PRO A 175 0.07 7.66 0.72
C PRO A 175 -0.60 9.05 0.83
N LEU A 176 0.01 10.08 0.24
CA LEU A 176 -0.68 11.33 -0.10
C LEU A 176 -1.42 11.24 -1.44
N ASP A 177 -0.89 10.49 -2.40
CA ASP A 177 -1.48 10.25 -3.73
C ASP A 177 -2.02 8.82 -3.84
N LYS A 178 -1.35 7.90 -4.55
CA LYS A 178 -1.78 6.51 -4.70
C LYS A 178 -0.71 5.46 -4.36
N LEU A 179 -1.13 4.40 -3.68
CA LEU A 179 -0.41 3.13 -3.57
C LEU A 179 -1.28 2.00 -4.12
N ILE A 180 -0.76 1.21 -5.04
CA ILE A 180 -1.47 0.06 -5.65
C ILE A 180 -0.76 -1.23 -5.28
N LEU A 181 -1.49 -2.15 -4.65
CA LEU A 181 -1.03 -3.49 -4.29
C LEU A 181 -1.68 -4.51 -5.21
N ASN A 182 -0.93 -4.96 -6.23
CA ASN A 182 -1.38 -5.95 -7.21
C ASN A 182 -1.09 -7.39 -6.79
N GLY A 183 0.00 -7.61 -6.05
CA GLY A 183 0.32 -8.92 -5.51
C GLY A 183 -0.57 -9.29 -4.32
N ASP A 184 -0.73 -10.59 -4.09
CA ASP A 184 -1.45 -11.10 -2.91
C ASP A 184 -0.82 -10.60 -1.61
N ILE A 185 -1.65 -10.46 -0.57
CA ILE A 185 -1.20 -10.08 0.77
C ILE A 185 -1.35 -11.31 1.67
N GLY A 186 -0.24 -11.74 2.25
CA GLY A 186 -0.15 -12.96 3.05
C GLY A 186 0.50 -12.76 4.41
N GLY A 187 0.62 -13.87 5.14
CA GLY A 187 1.10 -13.89 6.52
C GLY A 187 0.04 -13.42 7.52
N SER A 188 0.37 -13.53 8.82
CA SER A 188 -0.36 -12.82 9.87
C SER A 188 0.10 -11.36 9.92
N GLY A 189 -0.68 -10.48 10.53
CA GLY A 189 -0.36 -9.06 10.66
C GLY A 189 -1.59 -8.18 10.54
N LEU A 190 -1.35 -6.87 10.48
CA LEU A 190 -2.39 -5.84 10.38
C LEU A 190 -1.97 -4.79 9.35
N ILE A 191 -2.94 -4.22 8.65
CA ILE A 191 -2.72 -3.02 7.82
C ILE A 191 -3.41 -1.84 8.50
N GLU A 192 -2.72 -0.71 8.55
CA GLU A 192 -3.29 0.57 8.97
C GLU A 192 -3.19 1.56 7.82
N LYS A 193 -4.33 1.94 7.25
CA LYS A 193 -4.40 2.94 6.19
C LYS A 193 -4.55 4.33 6.79
N ASP A 194 -3.55 5.18 6.59
CA ASP A 194 -3.53 6.57 7.04
C ASP A 194 -3.27 7.53 5.85
N LYS A 195 -3.26 8.84 6.14
CA LYS A 195 -3.23 9.97 5.21
C LYS A 195 -4.39 9.98 4.21
N SER A 196 -4.51 11.08 3.49
CA SER A 196 -5.63 11.36 2.59
C SER A 196 -5.62 10.55 1.29
N GLY A 197 -4.48 9.97 0.89
CA GLY A 197 -4.35 9.30 -0.39
C GLY A 197 -5.14 7.99 -0.49
N LEU A 198 -5.09 7.41 -1.69
CA LEU A 198 -5.74 6.16 -2.08
C LEU A 198 -4.80 4.97 -1.90
N LEU A 199 -5.29 3.94 -1.21
CA LEU A 199 -4.72 2.59 -1.25
C LEU A 199 -5.65 1.69 -2.06
N THR A 200 -5.17 1.18 -3.19
CA THR A 200 -5.87 0.16 -3.98
C THR A 200 -5.29 -1.22 -3.70
N ILE A 201 -6.15 -2.18 -3.33
CA ILE A 201 -5.79 -3.60 -3.17
C ILE A 201 -6.48 -4.42 -4.26
N ASN A 202 -5.70 -4.83 -5.25
CA ASN A 202 -6.12 -5.72 -6.33
C ASN A 202 -5.80 -7.19 -6.02
N GLY A 203 -4.77 -7.45 -5.20
CA GLY A 203 -4.38 -8.80 -4.76
C GLY A 203 -5.39 -9.45 -3.82
N ASN A 204 -5.23 -10.75 -3.60
CA ASN A 204 -6.08 -11.52 -2.69
C ASN A 204 -5.51 -11.62 -1.28
N ALA A 205 -6.41 -11.50 -0.30
CA ALA A 205 -6.14 -11.51 1.12
C ALA A 205 -7.38 -11.95 1.93
N ALA A 206 -8.26 -12.80 1.39
CA ALA A 206 -9.56 -13.14 2.00
C ALA A 206 -9.50 -13.68 3.45
N ASN A 207 -8.40 -14.37 3.82
CA ASN A 207 -8.18 -14.89 5.19
C ASN A 207 -7.15 -14.09 5.98
N PHE A 208 -6.77 -12.92 5.46
CA PHE A 208 -5.88 -12.00 6.15
C PHE A 208 -6.54 -11.45 7.41
N GLY A 209 -5.73 -10.86 8.28
CA GLY A 209 -6.18 -10.26 9.55
C GLY A 209 -7.09 -9.05 9.34
N ARG A 210 -6.80 -7.97 10.06
CA ARG A 210 -7.58 -6.74 10.01
C ARG A 210 -6.82 -5.65 9.26
N THR A 211 -7.56 -4.95 8.40
CA THR A 211 -7.17 -3.65 7.84
C THR A 211 -7.99 -2.56 8.54
N THR A 212 -7.32 -1.58 9.12
CA THR A 212 -7.96 -0.43 9.76
C THR A 212 -7.82 0.79 8.87
N VAL A 213 -8.93 1.41 8.46
CA VAL A 213 -8.94 2.67 7.72
C VAL A 213 -9.05 3.80 8.73
N LYS A 214 -7.93 4.47 8.96
CA LYS A 214 -7.86 5.64 9.84
C LYS A 214 -8.21 6.91 9.09
N ARG A 215 -7.76 7.04 7.82
CA ARG A 215 -7.96 8.22 6.95
C ARG A 215 -7.84 7.85 5.46
N GLY A 216 -8.38 8.72 4.59
CA GLY A 216 -8.27 8.61 3.14
C GLY A 216 -9.15 7.50 2.57
N VAL A 217 -8.73 6.91 1.44
CA VAL A 217 -9.53 5.93 0.71
C VAL A 217 -8.83 4.56 0.69
N LEU A 218 -9.57 3.52 1.02
CA LEU A 218 -9.24 2.12 0.76
C LEU A 218 -10.15 1.60 -0.36
N GLU A 219 -9.57 1.28 -1.52
CA GLU A 219 -10.26 0.61 -2.62
C GLU A 219 -9.90 -0.89 -2.64
N VAL A 220 -10.90 -1.76 -2.55
CA VAL A 220 -10.73 -3.22 -2.62
C VAL A 220 -11.33 -3.75 -3.91
N ASN A 221 -10.48 -4.21 -4.83
CA ASN A 221 -10.89 -4.86 -6.08
C ASN A 221 -10.66 -6.38 -6.05
N GLY A 222 -9.68 -6.82 -5.27
CA GLY A 222 -9.41 -8.23 -5.00
C GLY A 222 -10.25 -8.78 -3.85
N SER A 223 -9.60 -9.48 -2.94
CA SER A 223 -10.22 -9.94 -1.69
C SER A 223 -9.43 -9.47 -0.47
N LEU A 224 -10.13 -9.16 0.62
CA LEU A 224 -9.52 -8.73 1.87
C LEU A 224 -10.22 -9.38 3.06
N GLY A 225 -9.50 -9.49 4.18
CA GLY A 225 -10.04 -9.93 5.45
C GLY A 225 -11.02 -8.92 6.05
N ARG A 226 -10.95 -8.74 7.37
CA ARG A 226 -11.79 -7.76 8.06
C ARG A 226 -11.34 -6.34 7.74
N VAL A 227 -12.30 -5.46 7.47
CA VAL A 227 -12.09 -4.00 7.41
C VAL A 227 -12.74 -3.35 8.62
N GLU A 228 -11.97 -2.55 9.35
CA GLU A 228 -12.45 -1.67 10.42
C GLU A 228 -12.25 -0.22 9.97
N ILE A 229 -13.31 0.59 9.97
CA ILE A 229 -13.29 1.98 9.48
C ILE A 229 -13.44 2.90 10.69
N GLU A 230 -12.37 3.64 11.02
CA GLU A 230 -12.38 4.70 12.03
C GLU A 230 -12.72 6.05 11.39
N SER A 231 -12.21 6.29 10.18
CA SER A 231 -12.62 7.41 9.32
C SER A 231 -12.17 7.15 7.88
N GLY A 232 -12.71 7.93 6.93
CA GLY A 232 -12.39 7.82 5.50
C GLY A 232 -13.34 6.89 4.75
N THR A 233 -12.92 6.44 3.57
CA THR A 233 -13.79 5.74 2.62
C THR A 233 -13.33 4.30 2.40
N LEU A 234 -14.26 3.34 2.50
CA LEU A 234 -14.13 2.02 1.89
C LEU A 234 -14.88 2.02 0.56
N GLN A 235 -14.17 1.73 -0.52
CA GLN A 235 -14.74 1.58 -1.84
C GLN A 235 -14.24 0.31 -2.54
N GLY A 236 -14.75 0.04 -3.73
CA GLY A 236 -14.25 -0.97 -4.65
C GLY A 236 -15.33 -1.94 -5.13
N VAL A 237 -14.89 -2.91 -5.93
CA VAL A 237 -15.75 -3.92 -6.57
C VAL A 237 -15.53 -5.34 -6.02
N GLY A 238 -14.61 -5.46 -5.07
CA GLY A 238 -14.08 -6.72 -4.56
C GLY A 238 -14.88 -7.32 -3.41
N PHE A 239 -14.17 -8.18 -2.67
CA PHE A 239 -14.72 -8.95 -1.55
C PHE A 239 -13.98 -8.61 -0.26
N VAL A 240 -14.73 -8.37 0.80
CA VAL A 240 -14.21 -8.25 2.17
C VAL A 240 -14.82 -9.35 3.04
N LYS A 241 -14.15 -9.69 4.14
CA LYS A 241 -14.72 -10.63 5.11
C LYS A 241 -15.77 -9.93 5.95
N ASP A 242 -15.34 -9.17 6.94
CA ASP A 242 -16.22 -8.36 7.80
C ASP A 242 -16.02 -6.88 7.49
N VAL A 243 -17.04 -6.05 7.72
CA VAL A 243 -16.95 -4.57 7.67
C VAL A 243 -17.51 -4.00 8.96
N PHE A 244 -16.69 -3.29 9.72
CA PHE A 244 -17.10 -2.65 10.96
C PHE A 244 -16.78 -1.15 10.95
N SER A 245 -17.76 -0.33 11.32
CA SER A 245 -17.59 1.12 11.51
C SER A 245 -18.11 1.61 12.87
N ARG A 246 -18.15 0.71 13.86
CA ARG A 246 -18.63 0.96 15.23
C ARG A 246 -17.94 2.13 15.97
N PHE A 247 -16.70 2.45 15.58
CA PHE A 247 -15.92 3.57 16.15
C PHE A 247 -15.72 4.70 15.15
N ALA A 248 -16.46 4.71 14.04
CA ALA A 248 -16.31 5.73 13.02
C ALA A 248 -16.64 7.12 13.57
N THR A 249 -15.83 8.10 13.19
CA THR A 249 -16.12 9.53 13.44
C THR A 249 -16.77 10.20 12.24
N ASP A 250 -16.36 9.79 11.05
CA ASP A 250 -16.87 10.23 9.75
C ASP A 250 -16.33 9.25 8.71
N SER A 251 -17.20 8.38 8.20
CA SER A 251 -16.82 7.27 7.33
C SER A 251 -17.80 7.10 6.19
N ILE A 252 -17.29 6.65 5.04
CA ILE A 252 -18.09 6.41 3.84
C ILE A 252 -17.86 4.98 3.39
N ILE A 253 -18.94 4.29 3.03
CA ILE A 253 -18.90 3.07 2.23
C ILE A 253 -19.52 3.40 0.89
N SER A 254 -18.76 3.25 -0.19
CA SER A 254 -19.15 3.64 -1.54
C SER A 254 -18.76 2.51 -2.50
N PRO A 255 -19.66 1.57 -2.82
CA PRO A 255 -19.37 0.54 -3.82
C PRO A 255 -18.91 1.18 -5.14
N GLY A 256 -17.93 0.57 -5.82
CA GLY A 256 -17.34 1.14 -7.04
C GLY A 256 -15.98 1.78 -6.82
N SER A 257 -15.38 2.36 -7.86
CA SER A 257 -14.02 2.92 -7.81
C SER A 257 -14.01 4.43 -7.54
N GLY A 258 -14.99 4.91 -6.78
CA GLY A 258 -15.21 6.33 -6.50
C GLY A 258 -15.80 7.10 -7.70
N GLY A 259 -16.15 8.36 -7.47
CA GLY A 259 -16.85 9.16 -8.47
C GLY A 259 -18.32 8.74 -8.61
N ASN A 260 -18.83 8.66 -9.84
CA ASN A 260 -20.18 8.22 -10.15
C ASN A 260 -20.15 6.87 -10.89
N THR A 261 -19.56 5.84 -10.26
CA THR A 261 -19.36 4.52 -10.87
C THR A 261 -20.13 3.47 -10.11
N SER A 262 -20.87 2.62 -10.82
CA SER A 262 -21.72 1.64 -10.17
C SER A 262 -21.06 0.27 -10.03
N ALA A 263 -21.13 -0.33 -8.83
CA ALA A 263 -20.64 -1.68 -8.59
C ALA A 263 -21.32 -2.39 -7.41
N ILE A 264 -20.85 -3.60 -7.12
CA ILE A 264 -21.25 -4.35 -5.92
C ILE A 264 -20.03 -4.53 -5.04
N LEU A 265 -20.07 -3.99 -3.82
CA LEU A 265 -19.13 -4.31 -2.76
C LEU A 265 -19.67 -5.48 -1.93
N ARG A 266 -18.86 -6.53 -1.77
CA ARG A 266 -19.32 -7.79 -1.16
C ARG A 266 -18.67 -8.04 0.19
N ALA A 267 -19.47 -8.28 1.22
CA ALA A 267 -19.02 -8.78 2.51
C ALA A 267 -19.44 -10.24 2.69
N SER A 268 -18.50 -11.13 2.99
CA SER A 268 -18.80 -12.56 3.20
C SER A 268 -19.18 -12.90 4.65
N GLY A 269 -18.81 -12.03 5.59
CA GLY A 269 -19.10 -12.08 7.01
C GLY A 269 -19.94 -10.90 7.47
N GLU A 270 -19.76 -10.49 8.72
CA GLU A 270 -20.64 -9.53 9.40
C GLU A 270 -20.41 -8.10 8.92
N VAL A 271 -21.50 -7.35 8.75
CA VAL A 271 -21.45 -5.91 8.50
C VAL A 271 -22.13 -5.19 9.67
N GLU A 272 -21.36 -4.42 10.43
CA GLU A 272 -21.87 -3.62 11.54
C GLU A 272 -21.51 -2.15 11.29
N LEU A 273 -22.52 -1.38 10.90
CA LEU A 273 -22.37 0.03 10.64
C LEU A 273 -22.74 0.88 11.86
N SER A 274 -22.45 2.17 11.82
CA SER A 274 -22.83 3.12 12.85
C SER A 274 -23.46 4.37 12.23
N ARG A 275 -24.14 5.17 13.06
CA ARG A 275 -24.70 6.48 12.66
C ARG A 275 -23.69 7.52 12.16
N ASN A 276 -22.39 7.27 12.29
CA ASN A 276 -21.34 8.14 11.75
C ASN A 276 -20.75 7.57 10.43
N THR A 277 -21.48 6.64 9.82
CA THR A 277 -21.19 6.10 8.50
C THR A 277 -22.24 6.57 7.52
N THR A 278 -21.80 6.94 6.33
CA THR A 278 -22.65 7.14 5.16
C THR A 278 -22.46 5.95 4.22
N LEU A 279 -23.57 5.35 3.78
CA LEU A 279 -23.58 4.48 2.61
C LEU A 279 -23.92 5.33 1.40
N GLU A 280 -22.95 5.55 0.52
CA GLU A 280 -23.15 6.21 -0.77
C GLU A 280 -23.62 5.20 -1.80
N ILE A 281 -24.66 5.56 -2.55
CA ILE A 281 -25.25 4.74 -3.61
C ILE A 281 -25.47 5.58 -4.87
N ASP A 282 -24.72 5.28 -5.93
CA ASP A 282 -24.98 5.81 -7.25
C ASP A 282 -26.10 5.01 -7.95
N LEU A 283 -27.11 5.71 -8.46
CA LEU A 283 -28.16 5.18 -9.34
C LEU A 283 -27.99 5.79 -10.73
N ASN A 284 -27.29 5.10 -11.62
CA ASN A 284 -27.04 5.48 -13.03
C ASN A 284 -27.95 4.76 -14.03
N GLY A 285 -28.70 3.74 -13.58
CA GLY A 285 -29.66 2.98 -14.37
C GLY A 285 -30.26 1.83 -13.57
N PRO A 286 -30.98 0.89 -14.23
CA PRO A 286 -31.73 -0.16 -13.55
C PRO A 286 -30.93 -1.42 -13.17
N GLY A 287 -29.69 -1.60 -13.64
CA GLY A 287 -28.91 -2.82 -13.42
C GLY A 287 -28.04 -2.79 -12.15
N ALA A 288 -28.25 -3.72 -11.21
CA ALA A 288 -27.45 -3.81 -9.99
C ALA A 288 -25.98 -4.13 -10.32
N GLY A 289 -25.05 -3.33 -9.81
CA GLY A 289 -23.63 -3.52 -10.02
C GLY A 289 -23.10 -3.15 -11.40
N THR A 290 -23.97 -2.76 -12.33
CA THR A 290 -23.59 -2.27 -13.66
C THR A 290 -24.01 -0.82 -13.83
N ASP A 291 -25.21 -0.48 -13.36
CA ASP A 291 -25.80 0.84 -13.46
C ASP A 291 -26.22 1.38 -12.08
N TYR A 292 -26.18 0.60 -11.01
CA TYR A 292 -26.34 1.16 -9.65
C TYR A 292 -25.56 0.39 -8.60
N ASP A 293 -25.28 1.04 -7.47
CA ASP A 293 -24.50 0.46 -6.39
C ASP A 293 -25.27 -0.52 -5.51
N GLN A 294 -24.57 -1.54 -5.04
CA GLN A 294 -25.12 -2.46 -4.05
C GLN A 294 -24.07 -2.86 -3.01
N LEU A 295 -24.44 -2.74 -1.74
CA LEU A 295 -23.76 -3.45 -0.66
C LEU A 295 -24.40 -4.84 -0.50
N ARG A 296 -23.60 -5.89 -0.69
CA ARG A 296 -24.08 -7.27 -0.64
C ARG A 296 -23.38 -8.06 0.46
N VAL A 297 -24.16 -8.58 1.39
CA VAL A 297 -23.70 -9.53 2.41
C VAL A 297 -24.06 -10.95 1.99
N THR A 298 -23.16 -11.92 2.20
CA THR A 298 -23.38 -13.30 1.74
C THR A 298 -23.27 -14.37 2.83
N GLY A 299 -23.10 -14.01 4.10
CA GLY A 299 -22.88 -15.02 5.15
C GLY A 299 -23.15 -14.63 6.60
N ALA A 300 -23.58 -13.39 6.90
CA ALA A 300 -23.92 -12.95 8.26
C ALA A 300 -24.85 -11.72 8.26
N ASP A 301 -25.22 -11.21 9.43
CA ASP A 301 -26.10 -10.05 9.52
C ASP A 301 -25.48 -8.76 8.95
N ILE A 302 -26.36 -7.85 8.52
CA ILE A 302 -26.03 -6.44 8.30
C ILE A 302 -26.82 -5.56 9.26
N SER A 303 -26.12 -4.90 10.17
CA SER A 303 -26.69 -3.90 11.09
C SER A 303 -26.47 -2.50 10.53
N LEU A 304 -27.56 -1.79 10.24
CA LEU A 304 -27.53 -0.43 9.71
C LEU A 304 -27.39 0.63 10.81
N ALA A 305 -27.94 0.39 12.00
CA ALA A 305 -27.76 1.23 13.19
C ALA A 305 -27.88 2.76 12.98
N GLY A 306 -28.80 3.21 12.10
CA GLY A 306 -28.99 4.63 11.79
C GLY A 306 -27.88 5.24 10.93
N THR A 307 -27.16 4.43 10.14
CA THR A 307 -26.24 4.87 9.08
C THR A 307 -26.98 5.84 8.14
N ASP A 308 -26.28 6.88 7.70
CA ASP A 308 -26.79 7.83 6.73
C ASP A 308 -26.80 7.21 5.32
N LEU A 309 -27.87 7.41 4.56
CA LEU A 309 -27.95 6.98 3.16
C LEU A 309 -27.83 8.20 2.23
N ASP A 310 -26.73 8.27 1.49
CA ASP A 310 -26.52 9.26 0.42
C ASP A 310 -26.78 8.60 -0.94
N VAL A 311 -27.70 9.15 -1.74
CA VAL A 311 -28.05 8.62 -3.05
C VAL A 311 -27.76 9.66 -4.11
N ARG A 312 -27.12 9.24 -5.20
CA ARG A 312 -26.81 10.12 -6.34
C ARG A 312 -27.51 9.61 -7.58
N LEU A 313 -28.21 10.51 -8.27
CA LEU A 313 -28.90 10.17 -9.52
C LEU A 313 -28.05 10.55 -10.73
N GLY A 314 -27.67 9.55 -11.54
CA GLY A 314 -27.14 9.75 -12.89
C GLY A 314 -28.17 9.63 -14.01
N PHE A 315 -29.42 9.30 -13.66
CA PHE A 315 -30.58 9.26 -14.55
C PHE A 315 -31.86 9.57 -13.77
N THR A 316 -32.99 9.71 -14.47
CA THR A 316 -34.30 9.87 -13.85
C THR A 316 -35.03 8.52 -13.78
N PRO A 317 -35.18 7.90 -12.59
CA PRO A 317 -35.94 6.67 -12.45
C PRO A 317 -37.42 6.86 -12.78
N ALA A 318 -38.04 5.84 -13.39
CA ALA A 318 -39.49 5.85 -13.60
C ALA A 318 -40.24 5.71 -12.27
N THR A 319 -41.44 6.29 -12.16
CA THR A 319 -42.31 6.04 -11.01
C THR A 319 -42.59 4.54 -10.86
N GLY A 320 -42.40 4.03 -9.65
CA GLY A 320 -42.49 2.61 -9.30
C GLY A 320 -41.19 1.82 -9.53
N GLN A 321 -40.14 2.42 -10.10
CA GLN A 321 -38.86 1.75 -10.30
C GLN A 321 -38.20 1.45 -8.95
N GLN A 322 -37.68 0.23 -8.81
CA GLN A 322 -37.10 -0.29 -7.58
C GLN A 322 -35.61 -0.58 -7.71
N PHE A 323 -34.87 -0.34 -6.63
CA PHE A 323 -33.43 -0.59 -6.52
C PHE A 323 -33.14 -1.34 -5.23
N VAL A 324 -32.52 -2.51 -5.31
CA VAL A 324 -32.10 -3.27 -4.13
C VAL A 324 -30.69 -2.83 -3.75
N ILE A 325 -30.58 -1.83 -2.89
CA ILE A 325 -29.29 -1.19 -2.55
C ILE A 325 -28.51 -1.95 -1.48
N VAL A 326 -29.22 -2.73 -0.65
CA VAL A 326 -28.62 -3.67 0.30
C VAL A 326 -29.23 -5.04 0.08
N SER A 327 -28.40 -6.07 0.01
CA SER A 327 -28.87 -7.46 -0.12
C SER A 327 -28.12 -8.41 0.80
N GLN A 328 -28.85 -9.35 1.38
CA GLN A 328 -28.35 -10.51 2.10
C GLN A 328 -28.90 -11.77 1.43
N VAL A 329 -28.02 -12.67 1.01
CA VAL A 329 -28.35 -13.86 0.21
C VAL A 329 -28.16 -15.20 0.93
N ALA A 330 -27.70 -15.21 2.19
CA ALA A 330 -27.49 -16.42 2.98
C ALA A 330 -28.04 -16.32 4.42
N ALA A 331 -27.43 -17.03 5.37
CA ALA A 331 -27.80 -16.98 6.78
C ALA A 331 -27.52 -15.59 7.37
N GLY A 332 -28.55 -14.98 7.95
CA GLY A 332 -28.54 -13.65 8.54
C GLY A 332 -29.67 -12.78 7.99
N GLY A 333 -29.70 -11.51 8.38
CA GLY A 333 -30.70 -10.54 7.93
C GLY A 333 -30.25 -9.09 8.03
N VAL A 334 -31.12 -8.20 7.59
CA VAL A 334 -30.98 -6.75 7.75
C VAL A 334 -31.57 -6.35 9.10
N ILE A 335 -30.75 -5.67 9.91
CA ILE A 335 -31.09 -5.24 11.27
C ILE A 335 -31.03 -3.70 11.34
N GLY A 336 -32.09 -3.10 11.89
CA GLY A 336 -32.21 -1.64 12.01
C GLY A 336 -32.56 -0.97 10.68
N THR A 337 -32.45 0.36 10.67
CA THR A 337 -32.78 1.22 9.53
C THR A 337 -31.66 2.21 9.25
N PHE A 338 -31.71 2.86 8.08
CA PHE A 338 -30.96 4.09 7.84
C PHE A 338 -31.53 5.26 8.66
N GLU A 339 -30.79 6.37 8.76
CA GLU A 339 -31.21 7.60 9.46
C GLU A 339 -32.52 8.16 8.89
N GLN A 340 -32.71 8.08 7.57
CA GLN A 340 -33.89 8.54 6.83
C GLN A 340 -35.17 7.77 7.22
N GLU A 341 -35.01 6.62 7.88
CA GLU A 341 -36.07 5.67 8.22
C GLU A 341 -36.84 5.24 6.96
N GLY A 342 -37.93 5.92 6.58
CA GLY A 342 -38.87 5.42 5.57
C GLY A 342 -38.85 6.11 4.21
N ALA A 343 -38.33 7.33 4.08
CA ALA A 343 -38.35 8.07 2.81
C ALA A 343 -37.38 9.25 2.80
N PHE A 344 -36.98 9.68 1.61
CA PHE A 344 -36.17 10.88 1.39
C PHE A 344 -36.47 11.47 0.00
N VAL A 345 -36.00 12.70 -0.23
CA VAL A 345 -36.08 13.35 -1.54
C VAL A 345 -34.67 13.53 -2.06
N GLU A 346 -34.44 13.11 -3.31
CA GLU A 346 -33.17 13.28 -4.02
C GLU A 346 -33.44 13.83 -5.42
N ASP A 347 -32.74 14.92 -5.79
CA ASP A 347 -32.94 15.69 -7.02
C ASP A 347 -34.43 15.93 -7.39
N GLY A 348 -35.25 16.23 -6.38
CA GLY A 348 -36.69 16.49 -6.54
C GLY A 348 -37.58 15.25 -6.71
N LEU A 349 -37.04 14.03 -6.63
CA LEU A 349 -37.79 12.78 -6.64
C LEU A 349 -37.96 12.24 -5.22
N LEU A 350 -39.18 11.81 -4.86
CA LEU A 350 -39.46 11.14 -3.59
C LEU A 350 -39.13 9.66 -3.71
N PHE A 351 -38.28 9.16 -2.82
CA PHE A 351 -38.00 7.74 -2.66
C PHE A 351 -38.59 7.21 -1.36
N GLN A 352 -39.22 6.05 -1.44
CA GLN A 352 -39.56 5.24 -0.27
C GLN A 352 -38.48 4.19 -0.02
N ILE A 353 -38.09 4.01 1.23
CA ILE A 353 -37.21 2.94 1.70
C ILE A 353 -38.05 1.82 2.30
N SER A 354 -37.86 0.59 1.81
CA SER A 354 -38.48 -0.62 2.36
C SER A 354 -37.42 -1.56 2.91
N TYR A 355 -37.53 -1.92 4.19
CA TYR A 355 -36.67 -2.90 4.85
C TYR A 355 -37.39 -4.25 4.89
N ASN A 356 -36.77 -5.24 4.27
CA ASN A 356 -37.16 -6.64 4.34
C ASN A 356 -36.13 -7.40 5.17
N ALA A 357 -36.47 -8.63 5.57
CA ALA A 357 -35.53 -9.48 6.31
C ALA A 357 -34.15 -9.60 5.64
N ASN A 358 -34.11 -9.56 4.31
CA ASN A 358 -32.90 -9.83 3.52
C ASN A 358 -32.48 -8.69 2.58
N SER A 359 -33.18 -7.55 2.59
CA SER A 359 -32.87 -6.47 1.65
C SER A 359 -33.36 -5.10 2.11
N VAL A 360 -32.70 -4.06 1.60
CA VAL A 360 -33.25 -2.70 1.58
C VAL A 360 -33.52 -2.29 0.15
N VAL A 361 -34.73 -1.80 -0.11
CA VAL A 361 -35.22 -1.46 -1.45
C VAL A 361 -35.66 -0.01 -1.48
N LEU A 362 -35.12 0.74 -2.44
CA LEU A 362 -35.61 2.07 -2.79
C LEU A 362 -36.69 1.94 -3.86
N THR A 363 -37.80 2.66 -3.70
CA THR A 363 -38.84 2.79 -4.73
C THR A 363 -39.02 4.27 -5.08
N CYS A 364 -38.80 4.64 -6.35
CA CYS A 364 -39.09 5.99 -6.83
C CYS A 364 -40.61 6.19 -6.88
N LEU A 365 -41.14 7.16 -6.13
CA LEU A 365 -42.58 7.48 -6.13
C LEU A 365 -42.94 8.59 -7.14
N GLY A 366 -41.94 9.13 -7.83
CA GLY A 366 -42.09 10.27 -8.74
C GLY A 366 -41.70 11.60 -8.08
N PRO A 367 -42.07 12.74 -8.68
CA PRO A 367 -41.73 14.06 -8.16
C PRO A 367 -42.22 14.26 -6.72
N ALA A 368 -41.38 14.80 -5.86
CA ALA A 368 -41.76 15.24 -4.54
C ALA A 368 -42.83 16.34 -4.67
N ILE A 369 -43.91 16.21 -3.90
CA ILE A 369 -44.94 17.26 -3.83
C ILE A 369 -44.40 18.39 -2.92
N PRO A 370 -44.51 19.67 -3.32
CA PRO A 370 -44.00 20.82 -2.55
C PRO A 370 -44.56 20.94 -1.14
#